data_AF-A0A0C3DCR1-F1
#
_entry.id   AF-A0A0C3DCR1-F1
#
_cell.length_a   1.000
_cell.length_b   1.000
_cell.length_c   1.000
_cell.angle_alpha   90.00
_cell.angle_beta   90.00
_cell.angle_gamma   90.00
#
_symmetry.space_group_name_H-M   'P 1'
#
loop_
_entity.id
_entity.type
_entity.pdbx_description
1 polymer ?
#
loop_
_entity_poly.entity_id
_entity_poly.type
_entity_poly.pdbx_seq_one_letter_code
_entity_poly.pdbx_strand_id
1 'polypeptide(L)'
;MSQSVLQAHRVPDPLFPLQDFAFGFTTCTSAPALPNLTTVSLSPDSALCIHKNTKDLTHNIVQPPNPIRPSPHPEPRLAWEACYPKGSCSPKTEIPGGLGFYLSGPKDFSSALEKGAREAVFSYRMMFSKDWEWVKGGKLPGAYGGIGDLAYRCSGGRQTDRCKCFNLRLMWRYVCVEWSVCSPICWNRKNGLGELYVYAPLNETNKKALLSVPNSKANSDYGISVGLGAWTFEPGVWRTVAERVKLNTVGDANGGPICLIICSDI
;
A
#
# COMPACT_ATOMS: atom_id res chain seq x y z
N MET A 1 1.02 34.49 26.23
CA MET A 1 1.95 33.45 25.75
C MET A 1 1.26 32.10 25.93
N SER A 2 0.67 31.58 24.87
CA SER A 2 -0.09 30.32 24.88
C SER A 2 0.89 29.16 24.75
N GLN A 3 1.03 28.36 25.81
CA GLN A 3 1.76 27.09 25.75
C GLN A 3 0.93 26.12 24.90
N SER A 4 1.43 25.79 23.71
CA SER A 4 0.87 24.72 22.89
C SER A 4 1.01 23.41 23.64
N VAL A 5 -0.11 22.85 24.05
CA VAL A 5 -0.22 21.48 24.58
C VAL A 5 0.21 20.53 23.46
N LEU A 6 1.47 20.09 23.52
CA LEU A 6 1.91 18.88 22.84
C LEU A 6 1.09 17.74 23.45
N GLN A 7 0.01 17.34 22.77
CA GLN A 7 -0.69 16.10 23.09
C GLN A 7 0.31 14.96 22.88
N ALA A 8 0.95 14.53 23.96
CA ALA A 8 1.72 13.30 23.98
C ALA A 8 0.77 12.14 23.63
N HIS A 9 1.02 11.50 22.49
CA HIS A 9 0.33 10.28 22.07
C HIS A 9 0.49 9.21 23.16
N ARG A 10 -0.57 8.97 23.96
CA ARG A 10 -0.55 7.94 25.01
C ARG A 10 -0.81 6.52 24.47
N VAL A 11 -1.09 6.38 23.18
CA VAL A 11 -1.32 5.10 22.50
C VAL A 11 -0.29 4.94 21.38
N PRO A 12 0.42 3.80 21.28
CA PRO A 12 1.30 3.53 20.14
C PRO A 12 0.54 3.68 18.83
N ASP A 13 1.00 4.58 17.96
CA ASP A 13 0.37 4.84 16.67
C ASP A 13 0.84 3.80 15.65
N PRO A 14 -0.06 2.96 15.08
CA PRO A 14 0.31 1.92 14.12
C PRO A 14 0.89 2.50 12.82
N LEU A 15 0.75 3.82 12.59
CA LEU A 15 1.41 4.51 11.49
C LEU A 15 2.94 4.51 11.66
N PHE A 16 3.42 4.38 12.90
CA PHE A 16 4.84 4.31 13.27
C PHE A 16 5.12 2.98 14.00
N PRO A 17 5.08 1.84 13.30
CA PRO A 17 5.25 0.53 13.92
C PRO A 17 6.67 0.25 14.41
N LEU A 18 7.64 1.08 14.03
CA LEU A 18 9.04 1.01 14.46
C LEU A 18 9.41 2.29 15.21
N GLN A 19 10.11 2.13 16.33
CA GLN A 19 10.68 3.23 17.11
C GLN A 19 12.12 3.54 16.69
N ASP A 20 12.84 2.54 16.16
CA ASP A 20 14.26 2.63 15.82
C ASP A 20 14.48 2.33 14.32
N PHE A 21 15.13 3.25 13.63
CA PHE A 21 15.56 3.11 12.24
C PHE A 21 16.70 4.08 11.93
N ALA A 22 17.50 3.74 10.91
CA ALA A 22 18.64 4.55 10.49
C ALA A 22 18.21 5.84 9.77
N PHE A 23 17.18 5.75 8.92
CA PHE A 23 16.65 6.86 8.13
C PHE A 23 15.14 6.70 8.01
N GLY A 24 14.39 7.77 8.22
CA GLY A 24 12.94 7.79 8.03
C GLY A 24 12.45 9.16 7.62
N PHE A 25 11.32 9.19 6.93
CA PHE A 25 10.59 10.42 6.67
C PHE A 25 9.08 10.19 6.82
N THR A 26 8.34 11.26 7.10
CA THR A 26 6.89 11.20 7.22
C THR A 26 6.24 12.50 6.75
N THR A 27 5.03 12.39 6.21
CA THR A 27 4.17 13.55 5.91
C THR A 27 3.19 13.86 7.04
N CYS A 28 3.16 13.03 8.09
CA CYS A 28 2.27 13.19 9.23
C CYS A 28 2.78 14.29 10.15
N THR A 29 2.13 15.46 10.11
CA THR A 29 2.49 16.61 10.98
C THR A 29 2.30 16.36 12.48
N SER A 30 1.56 15.31 12.86
CA SER A 30 1.38 14.87 14.24
C SER A 30 2.21 13.63 14.57
N ALA A 31 3.26 13.33 13.81
CA ALA A 31 4.14 12.21 14.08
C ALA A 31 4.76 12.32 15.49
N PRO A 32 5.03 11.19 16.17
CA PRO A 32 5.83 11.20 17.38
C PRO A 32 7.26 11.70 17.07
N ALA A 33 7.89 12.31 18.07
CA ALA A 33 9.29 12.74 17.97
C ALA A 33 10.23 11.53 18.03
N LEU A 34 10.44 10.89 16.87
CA LEU A 34 11.36 9.75 16.73
C LEU A 34 12.73 10.22 16.21
N PRO A 35 13.84 9.66 16.73
CA PRO A 35 15.16 9.89 16.16
C PRO A 35 15.19 9.52 14.67
N ASN A 36 15.94 10.29 13.87
CA ASN A 36 16.12 10.06 12.44
C ASN A 36 14.84 10.11 11.58
N LEU A 37 13.72 10.62 12.12
CA LEU A 37 12.48 10.83 11.39
C LEU A 37 12.34 12.29 10.95
N THR A 38 12.42 12.53 9.65
CA THR A 38 12.25 13.88 9.09
C THR A 38 10.81 14.10 8.64
N THR A 39 10.19 15.19 9.09
CA THR A 39 8.88 15.60 8.56
C THR A 39 9.06 16.30 7.21
N VAL A 40 8.29 15.88 6.21
CA VAL A 40 8.32 16.42 4.84
C VAL A 40 6.91 16.78 4.37
N SER A 41 6.80 17.75 3.48
CA SER A 41 5.49 18.19 2.98
C SER A 41 4.89 17.17 2.00
N LEU A 42 3.56 17.05 1.95
CA LEU A 42 2.86 16.29 0.90
C LEU A 42 2.99 16.92 -0.50
N SER A 43 3.30 18.22 -0.57
CA SER A 43 3.52 18.96 -1.82
C SER A 43 4.61 20.02 -1.66
N PRO A 44 5.27 20.43 -2.76
CA PRO A 44 5.15 19.91 -4.14
C PRO A 44 5.78 18.51 -4.31
N ASP A 45 5.60 17.88 -5.48
CA ASP A 45 6.15 16.56 -5.84
C ASP A 45 7.63 16.37 -5.52
N SER A 46 8.42 17.44 -5.62
CA SER A 46 9.85 17.44 -5.31
C SER A 46 10.16 17.15 -3.84
N ALA A 47 9.25 17.44 -2.90
CA ALA A 47 9.43 17.18 -1.47
C ALA A 47 9.50 15.68 -1.14
N LEU A 48 8.81 14.85 -1.93
CA LEU A 48 8.76 13.39 -1.78
C LEU A 48 9.47 12.65 -2.92
N CYS A 49 10.10 13.41 -3.82
CA CYS A 49 10.70 12.92 -5.05
C CYS A 49 9.73 12.03 -5.86
N ILE A 50 8.48 12.53 -6.02
CA ILE A 50 7.47 11.88 -6.85
C ILE A 50 7.92 11.92 -8.31
N HIS A 51 7.79 10.79 -8.98
CA HIS A 51 8.19 10.61 -10.38
C HIS A 51 7.34 9.54 -11.07
N LYS A 52 7.44 9.50 -12.41
CA LYS A 52 6.65 8.59 -13.26
C LYS A 52 5.15 8.66 -12.94
N ASN A 53 4.63 9.88 -12.82
CA ASN A 53 3.20 10.15 -12.69
C ASN A 53 2.43 9.41 -13.80
N THR A 54 1.36 8.71 -13.42
CA THR A 54 0.51 8.03 -14.37
C THR A 54 -0.27 9.07 -15.15
N LYS A 55 -0.12 9.03 -16.48
CA LYS A 55 -0.78 9.98 -17.38
C LYS A 55 -2.29 10.03 -17.12
N ASP A 56 -2.86 11.23 -17.20
CA ASP A 56 -4.30 11.50 -17.10
C ASP A 56 -4.92 11.23 -15.72
N LEU A 57 -4.11 10.89 -14.70
CA LEU A 57 -4.53 10.83 -13.30
C LEU A 57 -3.97 12.02 -12.51
N THR A 58 -4.66 12.39 -11.43
CA THR A 58 -4.23 13.44 -10.50
C THR A 58 -3.96 12.87 -9.11
N HIS A 59 -3.14 13.57 -8.33
CA HIS A 59 -2.95 13.40 -6.88
C HIS A 59 -3.25 14.70 -6.15
N ASN A 60 -4.48 15.20 -6.34
CA ASN A 60 -4.91 16.44 -5.70
C ASN A 60 -4.87 16.29 -4.18
N ILE A 61 -4.38 17.32 -3.50
CA ILE A 61 -4.45 17.37 -2.04
C ILE A 61 -5.81 17.95 -1.66
N VAL A 62 -6.56 17.19 -0.85
CA VAL A 62 -7.89 17.57 -0.37
C VAL A 62 -7.94 17.55 1.15
N GLN A 63 -8.92 18.25 1.72
CA GLN A 63 -9.36 17.98 3.08
C GLN A 63 -10.30 16.78 3.03
N PRO A 64 -9.95 15.64 3.67
CA PRO A 64 -10.79 14.46 3.62
C PRO A 64 -12.09 14.69 4.42
N PRO A 65 -13.18 13.97 4.09
CA PRO A 65 -14.41 14.05 4.87
C PRO A 65 -14.21 13.46 6.27
N ASN A 66 -15.09 13.83 7.20
CA ASN A 66 -15.11 13.22 8.53
C ASN A 66 -15.42 11.72 8.41
N PRO A 67 -14.69 10.86 9.15
CA PRO A 67 -14.99 9.44 9.14
C PRO A 67 -16.32 9.16 9.85
N ILE A 68 -16.95 8.04 9.49
CA ILE A 68 -18.20 7.58 10.13
C ILE A 68 -17.96 7.05 11.56
N ARG A 69 -16.70 6.75 11.90
CA ARG A 69 -16.27 6.39 13.26
C ARG A 69 -14.93 7.07 13.56
N PRO A 70 -14.78 7.68 14.74
CA PRO A 70 -13.55 8.35 15.14
C PRO A 70 -12.44 7.33 15.43
N SER A 71 -11.19 7.81 15.29
CA SER A 71 -9.98 7.05 15.63
C SER A 71 -9.38 7.48 16.97
N PRO A 72 -8.72 6.57 17.72
CA PRO A 72 -7.90 6.96 18.86
C PRO A 72 -6.65 7.76 18.45
N HIS A 73 -6.31 7.79 17.16
CA HIS A 73 -5.21 8.57 16.59
C HIS A 73 -5.73 9.79 15.83
N PRO A 74 -4.94 10.88 15.74
CA PRO A 74 -5.34 12.09 15.02
C PRO A 74 -5.68 11.82 13.56
N GLU A 75 -6.84 12.29 13.12
CA GLU A 75 -7.27 12.13 11.73
C GLU A 75 -6.40 12.95 10.76
N PRO A 76 -6.12 12.45 9.54
CA PRO A 76 -5.43 13.22 8.52
C PRO A 76 -6.18 14.52 8.17
N ARG A 77 -5.51 15.67 8.29
CA ARG A 77 -6.07 16.97 7.84
C ARG A 77 -6.02 17.16 6.33
N LEU A 78 -5.06 16.50 5.68
CA LEU A 78 -4.81 16.55 4.24
C LEU A 78 -4.56 15.13 3.75
N ALA A 79 -5.05 14.82 2.55
CA ALA A 79 -4.84 13.54 1.89
C ALA A 79 -4.73 13.73 0.37
N TRP A 80 -4.06 12.81 -0.31
CA TRP A 80 -4.21 12.68 -1.76
C TRP A 80 -5.53 12.00 -2.08
N GLU A 81 -6.27 12.58 -3.01
CA GLU A 81 -7.50 12.01 -3.53
C GLU A 81 -7.21 11.06 -4.70
N ALA A 82 -7.87 9.90 -4.70
CA ALA A 82 -7.92 8.98 -5.83
C ALA A 82 -9.36 8.91 -6.35
N CYS A 83 -9.61 9.45 -7.55
CA CYS A 83 -10.94 9.51 -8.14
C CYS A 83 -11.20 8.31 -9.05
N TYR A 84 -12.30 7.59 -8.83
CA TYR A 84 -12.69 6.43 -9.64
C TYR A 84 -14.04 6.69 -10.31
N PRO A 85 -14.09 7.30 -11.51
CA PRO A 85 -15.34 7.55 -12.21
C PRO A 85 -16.08 6.25 -12.51
N LYS A 86 -17.42 6.33 -12.59
CA LYS A 86 -18.27 5.19 -12.96
C LYS A 86 -17.81 4.60 -14.31
N GLY A 87 -17.54 3.30 -14.34
CA GLY A 87 -17.05 2.60 -15.53
C GLY A 87 -15.52 2.58 -15.70
N SER A 88 -14.77 3.32 -14.87
CA SER A 88 -13.30 3.23 -14.86
C SER A 88 -12.85 1.86 -14.34
N CYS A 89 -11.80 1.30 -14.94
CA CYS A 89 -11.20 0.05 -14.47
C CYS A 89 -9.67 0.02 -14.51
N SER A 90 -9.04 0.91 -15.29
CA SER A 90 -7.61 1.11 -15.27
C SER A 90 -7.23 2.53 -15.71
N PRO A 91 -6.00 2.99 -15.46
CA PRO A 91 -5.55 4.30 -15.94
C PRO A 91 -5.42 4.39 -17.48
N LYS A 92 -5.44 3.26 -18.19
CA LYS A 92 -5.20 3.19 -19.64
C LYS A 92 -6.49 2.98 -20.45
N THR A 93 -7.65 3.14 -19.83
CA THR A 93 -8.96 3.00 -20.49
C THR A 93 -9.51 4.36 -20.90
N GLU A 94 -10.56 4.36 -21.72
CA GLU A 94 -11.25 5.59 -22.17
C GLU A 94 -11.73 6.47 -21.01
N ILE A 95 -12.07 5.85 -19.88
CA ILE A 95 -12.38 6.52 -18.61
C ILE A 95 -11.25 6.18 -17.62
N PRO A 96 -10.19 7.01 -17.51
CA PRO A 96 -9.14 6.82 -16.52
C PRO A 96 -9.71 6.97 -15.10
N GLY A 97 -9.17 6.17 -14.17
CA GLY A 97 -9.56 6.24 -12.76
C GLY A 97 -8.46 5.75 -11.83
N GLY A 98 -8.49 6.29 -10.62
CA GLY A 98 -7.58 6.05 -9.53
C GLY A 98 -6.50 7.11 -9.41
N LEU A 99 -5.38 6.68 -8.84
CA LEU A 99 -4.19 7.47 -8.60
C LEU A 99 -2.96 6.59 -8.87
N GLY A 100 -1.86 7.16 -9.38
CA GLY A 100 -0.63 6.39 -9.54
C GLY A 100 0.61 7.21 -9.82
N PHE A 101 1.64 7.02 -9.00
CA PHE A 101 3.00 7.55 -9.18
C PHE A 101 3.98 6.67 -8.40
N TYR A 102 5.28 6.94 -8.55
CA TYR A 102 6.34 6.36 -7.72
C TYR A 102 6.93 7.45 -6.85
N LEU A 103 7.34 7.09 -5.63
CA LEU A 103 8.01 7.99 -4.70
C LEU A 103 9.24 7.31 -4.13
N SER A 104 10.38 8.01 -4.13
CA SER A 104 11.63 7.52 -3.54
C SER A 104 11.89 8.10 -2.15
N GLY A 105 11.16 9.15 -1.76
CA GLY A 105 11.45 9.93 -0.57
C GLY A 105 12.64 10.86 -0.73
N PRO A 106 12.97 11.66 0.32
CA PRO A 106 14.09 12.58 0.33
C PRO A 106 15.43 11.90 0.03
N LYS A 107 16.38 12.68 -0.50
CA LYS A 107 17.66 12.17 -1.02
C LYS A 107 18.44 11.32 -0.02
N ASP A 108 18.44 11.65 1.26
CA ASP A 108 19.16 10.88 2.28
C ASP A 108 18.55 9.48 2.46
N PHE A 109 17.21 9.39 2.45
CA PHE A 109 16.51 8.12 2.52
C PHE A 109 16.71 7.29 1.25
N SER A 110 16.53 7.89 0.06
CA SER A 110 16.71 7.17 -1.20
C SER A 110 18.16 6.70 -1.38
N SER A 111 19.15 7.51 -0.97
CA SER A 111 20.56 7.14 -0.99
C SER A 111 20.87 5.98 -0.04
N ALA A 112 20.21 5.90 1.11
CA ALA A 112 20.38 4.77 2.04
C ALA A 112 19.85 3.46 1.42
N LEU A 113 18.71 3.52 0.72
CA LEU A 113 18.19 2.37 -0.03
C LEU A 113 19.18 1.92 -1.11
N GLU A 114 19.70 2.85 -1.91
CA GLU A 114 20.65 2.57 -3.00
C GLU A 114 22.00 2.03 -2.49
N LYS A 115 22.44 2.44 -1.30
CA LYS A 115 23.68 1.97 -0.65
C LYS A 115 23.57 0.60 0.01
N GLY A 116 22.44 -0.10 -0.15
CA GLY A 116 22.29 -1.49 0.25
C GLY A 116 21.47 -1.72 1.52
N ALA A 117 20.57 -0.80 1.88
CA ALA A 117 19.56 -1.11 2.89
C ALA A 117 18.77 -2.35 2.47
N ARG A 118 18.57 -3.28 3.41
CA ARG A 118 17.90 -4.56 3.17
C ARG A 118 16.49 -4.62 3.72
N GLU A 119 16.08 -3.60 4.44
CA GLU A 119 14.81 -3.57 5.13
C GLU A 119 14.23 -2.16 5.07
N ALA A 120 12.95 -2.07 4.74
CA ALA A 120 12.21 -0.83 4.72
C ALA A 120 10.79 -1.07 5.23
N VAL A 121 10.23 -0.06 5.89
CA VAL A 121 8.81 -0.02 6.27
C VAL A 121 8.16 1.16 5.55
N PHE A 122 7.04 0.89 4.91
CA PHE A 122 6.18 1.89 4.28
C PHE A 122 4.81 1.83 4.95
N SER A 123 4.36 2.94 5.50
CA SER A 123 3.05 3.04 6.14
C SER A 123 2.28 4.26 5.67
N TYR A 124 0.96 4.14 5.64
CA TYR A 124 0.05 5.21 5.26
C TYR A 124 -1.33 5.00 5.90
N ARG A 125 -2.07 6.10 6.01
CA ARG A 125 -3.52 6.06 6.29
C ARG A 125 -4.30 6.22 5.00
N MET A 126 -5.37 5.46 4.88
CA MET A 126 -6.30 5.54 3.76
C MET A 126 -7.73 5.41 4.24
N MET A 127 -8.67 5.96 3.46
CA MET A 127 -10.10 5.81 3.70
C MET A 127 -10.80 5.62 2.35
N PHE A 128 -11.59 4.57 2.24
CA PHE A 128 -12.58 4.48 1.17
C PHE A 128 -13.75 5.40 1.53
N SER A 129 -14.35 6.09 0.57
CA SER A 129 -15.53 6.93 0.84
C SER A 129 -16.65 6.12 1.48
N LYS A 130 -17.53 6.74 2.27
CA LYS A 130 -18.64 6.03 2.95
C LYS A 130 -19.56 5.27 1.98
N ASP A 131 -19.68 5.77 0.75
CA ASP A 131 -20.53 5.22 -0.31
C ASP A 131 -19.73 4.35 -1.30
N TRP A 132 -18.58 3.82 -0.87
CA TRP A 132 -17.67 3.08 -1.74
C TRP A 132 -18.27 1.77 -2.26
N GLU A 133 -18.23 1.61 -3.58
CA GLU A 133 -18.62 0.38 -4.27
C GLU A 133 -17.39 -0.52 -4.53
N TRP A 134 -17.38 -1.72 -3.92
CA TRP A 134 -16.23 -2.64 -4.00
C TRP A 134 -15.99 -3.23 -5.40
N VAL A 135 -17.05 -3.34 -6.21
CA VAL A 135 -17.08 -4.01 -7.51
C VAL A 135 -16.32 -5.34 -7.47
N LYS A 136 -15.26 -5.51 -8.28
CA LYS A 136 -14.44 -6.73 -8.33
C LYS A 136 -13.15 -6.66 -7.51
N GLY A 137 -12.77 -5.47 -7.10
CA GLY A 137 -11.47 -5.19 -6.52
C GLY A 137 -10.65 -4.16 -7.28
N GLY A 138 -9.53 -3.75 -6.68
CA GLY A 138 -8.61 -2.78 -7.24
C GLY A 138 -7.30 -2.74 -6.45
N LYS A 139 -6.38 -1.85 -6.87
CA LYS A 139 -5.00 -1.82 -6.40
C LYS A 139 -4.81 -0.71 -5.39
N LEU A 140 -4.04 -1.00 -4.35
CA LEU A 140 -3.62 -0.07 -3.30
C LEU A 140 -2.11 0.16 -3.36
N PRO A 141 -1.60 1.26 -2.78
CA PRO A 141 -0.17 1.50 -2.66
C PRO A 141 0.56 0.37 -1.94
N GLY A 142 1.80 0.10 -2.37
CA GLY A 142 2.70 -0.86 -1.72
C GLY A 142 4.10 -0.73 -2.29
N ALA A 143 5.03 -1.44 -1.66
CA ALA A 143 6.45 -1.35 -1.92
C ALA A 143 6.84 -1.94 -3.28
N TYR A 144 7.92 -1.43 -3.84
CA TYR A 144 8.53 -1.94 -5.06
C TYR A 144 10.06 -1.87 -4.94
N GLY A 145 10.75 -2.59 -5.80
CA GLY A 145 12.20 -2.52 -5.89
C GLY A 145 12.74 -3.33 -7.06
N GLY A 146 14.03 -3.20 -7.31
CA GLY A 146 14.70 -3.88 -8.41
C GLY A 146 15.90 -3.12 -8.93
N ILE A 147 16.44 -3.60 -10.04
CA ILE A 147 17.66 -3.08 -10.64
C ILE A 147 17.33 -1.94 -11.60
N GLY A 148 17.71 -0.71 -11.24
CA GLY A 148 17.52 0.49 -12.06
C GLY A 148 16.08 0.62 -12.56
N ASP A 149 15.92 0.90 -13.85
CA ASP A 149 14.60 1.08 -14.47
C ASP A 149 13.73 -0.20 -14.52
N LEU A 150 14.28 -1.38 -14.22
CA LEU A 150 13.50 -2.61 -14.13
C LEU A 150 12.61 -2.65 -12.89
N ALA A 151 12.95 -1.88 -11.84
CA ALA A 151 12.14 -1.78 -10.61
C ALA A 151 10.67 -1.39 -10.91
N TYR A 152 10.45 -0.54 -11.92
CA TYR A 152 9.12 -0.06 -12.33
C TYR A 152 8.33 -1.06 -13.18
N ARG A 153 8.93 -2.20 -13.55
CA ARG A 153 8.39 -3.10 -14.58
C ARG A 153 7.84 -4.42 -14.04
N CYS A 154 7.83 -4.61 -12.72
CA CYS A 154 7.15 -5.73 -12.05
C CYS A 154 5.66 -5.44 -11.85
N SER A 155 4.92 -5.27 -12.94
CA SER A 155 3.47 -5.07 -12.91
C SER A 155 2.82 -5.56 -14.20
N GLY A 156 1.50 -5.84 -14.15
CA GLY A 156 0.75 -6.31 -15.32
C GLY A 156 1.08 -7.75 -15.71
N GLY A 157 0.90 -8.10 -16.99
CA GLY A 157 1.10 -9.48 -17.48
C GLY A 157 2.55 -9.84 -17.85
N ARG A 158 3.54 -9.02 -17.46
CA ARG A 158 4.92 -9.20 -17.96
C ARG A 158 5.60 -10.42 -17.35
N GLN A 159 6.11 -11.32 -18.19
CA GLN A 159 6.80 -12.55 -17.75
C GLN A 159 8.34 -12.46 -17.86
N THR A 160 8.89 -11.46 -18.56
CA THR A 160 10.35 -11.31 -18.75
C THR A 160 11.02 -10.51 -17.64
N ASP A 161 12.27 -10.86 -17.29
CA ASP A 161 13.10 -10.22 -16.25
C ASP A 161 12.47 -10.13 -14.85
N ARG A 162 11.53 -11.02 -14.52
CA ARG A 162 10.85 -11.04 -13.21
C ARG A 162 11.79 -11.31 -12.04
N CYS A 163 13.01 -11.78 -12.30
CA CYS A 163 14.07 -11.92 -11.29
C CYS A 163 14.78 -10.62 -10.93
N LYS A 164 14.56 -9.53 -11.67
CA LYS A 164 15.28 -8.24 -11.51
C LYS A 164 14.47 -7.16 -10.80
N CYS A 165 13.24 -7.47 -10.38
CA CYS A 165 12.37 -6.56 -9.65
C CYS A 165 11.37 -7.31 -8.76
N PHE A 166 10.72 -6.56 -7.87
CA PHE A 166 9.55 -7.01 -7.14
C PHE A 166 8.53 -5.88 -7.00
N ASN A 167 7.27 -6.24 -6.79
CA ASN A 167 6.20 -5.31 -6.46
C ASN A 167 5.22 -5.98 -5.51
N LEU A 168 4.90 -5.30 -4.41
CA LEU A 168 4.16 -5.84 -3.27
C LEU A 168 2.92 -4.97 -3.01
N ARG A 169 2.25 -4.52 -4.07
CA ARG A 169 1.00 -3.76 -3.90
C ARG A 169 -0.06 -4.60 -3.20
N LEU A 170 -0.91 -3.92 -2.45
CA LEU A 170 -2.09 -4.52 -1.87
C LEU A 170 -3.25 -4.43 -2.86
N MET A 171 -4.29 -5.23 -2.63
CA MET A 171 -5.56 -5.12 -3.33
C MET A 171 -6.74 -5.18 -2.37
N TRP A 172 -7.82 -4.50 -2.72
CA TRP A 172 -9.14 -4.81 -2.17
C TRP A 172 -9.87 -5.75 -3.13
N ARG A 173 -10.78 -6.55 -2.58
CA ARG A 173 -11.55 -7.58 -3.27
C ARG A 173 -12.96 -7.67 -2.72
N TYR A 174 -13.82 -8.25 -3.53
CA TYR A 174 -15.03 -8.89 -3.06
C TYR A 174 -14.93 -10.38 -3.37
N VAL A 175 -15.73 -11.19 -2.67
CA VAL A 175 -15.96 -12.59 -3.03
C VAL A 175 -17.45 -12.89 -2.98
N CYS A 176 -17.87 -13.78 -3.86
CA CYS A 176 -19.21 -14.37 -3.83
C CYS A 176 -19.20 -15.55 -2.87
N VAL A 177 -19.93 -15.43 -1.77
CA VAL A 177 -20.25 -16.57 -0.91
C VAL A 177 -21.40 -17.29 -1.60
N GLU A 178 -21.23 -18.57 -1.93
CA GLU A 178 -22.18 -19.38 -2.74
C GLU A 178 -22.22 -19.02 -4.24
N TRP A 179 -21.05 -18.95 -4.88
CA TRP A 179 -21.01 -18.90 -6.34
C TRP A 179 -21.55 -20.22 -6.93
N SER A 180 -22.65 -20.14 -7.67
CA SER A 180 -23.22 -21.24 -8.46
C SER A 180 -22.99 -20.97 -9.94
N VAL A 181 -22.58 -22.01 -10.67
CA VAL A 181 -22.41 -21.98 -12.14
C VAL A 181 -23.72 -21.56 -12.85
N CYS A 182 -24.87 -21.77 -12.20
CA CYS A 182 -26.20 -21.46 -12.72
C CYS A 182 -26.72 -20.05 -12.35
N SER A 183 -25.97 -19.24 -11.58
CA SER A 183 -26.37 -17.87 -11.24
C SER A 183 -25.22 -16.88 -11.50
N PRO A 184 -25.22 -16.19 -12.66
CA PRO A 184 -24.19 -15.19 -12.98
C PRO A 184 -24.26 -13.96 -12.07
N ILE A 185 -25.31 -13.82 -11.27
CA ILE A 185 -25.52 -12.74 -10.31
C ILE A 185 -25.08 -13.22 -8.92
N CYS A 186 -24.12 -12.50 -8.37
CA CYS A 186 -23.61 -12.74 -7.03
C CYS A 186 -24.52 -12.08 -5.99
N TRP A 187 -25.43 -12.87 -5.41
CA TRP A 187 -26.44 -12.44 -4.44
C TRP A 187 -25.89 -12.27 -3.02
N ASN A 188 -24.92 -13.11 -2.63
CA ASN A 188 -24.27 -13.02 -1.33
C ASN A 188 -22.79 -12.65 -1.53
N ARG A 189 -22.41 -11.45 -1.09
CA ARG A 189 -21.07 -10.87 -1.28
C ARG A 189 -20.40 -10.61 0.04
N LYS A 190 -19.18 -11.11 0.21
CA LYS A 190 -18.26 -10.62 1.23
C LYS A 190 -17.35 -9.56 0.59
N ASN A 191 -17.54 -8.33 1.02
CA ASN A 191 -16.88 -7.16 0.45
C ASN A 191 -15.68 -6.71 1.29
N GLY A 192 -14.88 -5.81 0.73
CA GLY A 192 -13.77 -5.16 1.45
C GLY A 192 -12.63 -6.09 1.82
N LEU A 193 -12.54 -7.29 1.22
CA LEU A 193 -11.46 -8.21 1.54
C LEU A 193 -10.13 -7.67 1.05
N GLY A 194 -9.11 -7.71 1.91
CA GLY A 194 -7.75 -7.37 1.54
C GLY A 194 -6.95 -8.56 1.05
N GLU A 195 -5.99 -8.32 0.17
CA GLU A 195 -4.92 -9.27 -0.14
C GLU A 195 -3.62 -8.55 -0.44
N LEU A 196 -2.50 -9.24 -0.24
CA LEU A 196 -1.20 -8.84 -0.78
C LEU A 196 -1.11 -9.38 -2.21
N TYR A 197 -0.75 -8.54 -3.18
CA TYR A 197 -0.68 -8.91 -4.59
C TYR A 197 0.76 -8.89 -5.10
N VAL A 198 1.42 -10.04 -4.98
CA VAL A 198 2.87 -10.16 -5.08
C VAL A 198 3.34 -10.43 -6.50
N TYR A 199 4.25 -9.57 -6.96
CA TYR A 199 5.13 -9.81 -8.09
C TYR A 199 6.52 -10.06 -7.52
N ALA A 200 6.89 -11.33 -7.41
CA ALA A 200 8.23 -11.76 -7.01
C ALA A 200 8.86 -12.61 -8.13
N PRO A 201 10.18 -12.86 -8.09
CA PRO A 201 10.81 -13.82 -8.98
C PRO A 201 10.07 -15.17 -8.93
N LEU A 202 9.66 -15.66 -10.10
CA LEU A 202 8.91 -16.90 -10.24
C LEU A 202 9.86 -18.09 -10.09
N ASN A 203 10.05 -18.55 -8.87
CA ASN A 203 10.73 -19.80 -8.54
C ASN A 203 9.89 -20.59 -7.53
N GLU A 204 10.12 -21.90 -7.43
CA GLU A 204 9.32 -22.78 -6.58
C GLU A 204 9.47 -22.46 -5.09
N THR A 205 10.61 -21.95 -4.65
CA THR A 205 10.82 -21.51 -3.25
C THR A 205 9.88 -20.36 -2.88
N ASN A 206 9.87 -19.29 -3.67
CA ASN A 206 8.99 -18.13 -3.47
C ASN A 206 7.52 -18.54 -3.59
N LYS A 207 7.19 -19.33 -4.60
CA LYS A 207 5.82 -19.83 -4.81
C LYS A 207 5.34 -20.64 -3.61
N LYS A 208 6.14 -21.59 -3.11
CA LYS A 208 5.81 -22.40 -1.94
C LYS A 208 5.63 -21.54 -0.68
N ALA A 209 6.52 -20.57 -0.46
CA ALA A 209 6.45 -19.68 0.69
C ALA A 209 5.22 -18.75 0.65
N LEU A 210 4.87 -18.21 -0.52
CA LEU A 210 3.69 -17.35 -0.67
C LEU A 210 2.38 -18.14 -0.59
N LEU A 211 2.35 -19.37 -1.12
CA LEU A 211 1.17 -20.24 -1.09
C LEU A 211 0.96 -20.96 0.25
N SER A 212 1.94 -20.94 1.16
CA SER A 212 1.74 -21.49 2.51
C SER A 212 0.91 -20.56 3.40
N VAL A 213 0.78 -19.29 3.05
CA VAL A 213 -0.14 -18.36 3.71
C VAL A 213 -1.59 -18.77 3.37
N PRO A 214 -2.49 -18.91 4.34
CA PRO A 214 -3.89 -19.26 4.08
C PRO A 214 -4.56 -18.34 3.06
N ASN A 215 -5.51 -18.87 2.29
CA ASN A 215 -6.25 -18.13 1.26
C ASN A 215 -5.36 -17.45 0.20
N SER A 216 -4.25 -18.09 -0.17
CA SER A 216 -3.35 -17.61 -1.23
C SER A 216 -3.55 -18.39 -2.52
N LYS A 217 -3.44 -17.72 -3.67
CA LYS A 217 -3.67 -18.29 -4.99
C LYS A 217 -2.66 -17.74 -6.00
N ALA A 218 -1.98 -18.67 -6.69
CA ALA A 218 -1.12 -18.33 -7.82
C ALA A 218 -1.96 -18.03 -9.07
N ASN A 219 -1.44 -17.12 -9.89
CA ASN A 219 -1.94 -16.86 -11.23
C ASN A 219 -0.75 -17.00 -12.20
N SER A 220 -0.91 -17.79 -13.26
CA SER A 220 0.15 -18.02 -14.25
C SER A 220 0.60 -16.75 -14.96
N ASP A 221 -0.34 -15.81 -15.15
CA ASP A 221 -0.14 -14.67 -16.05
C ASP A 221 0.17 -13.38 -15.27
N TYR A 222 -0.04 -13.36 -13.95
CA TYR A 222 0.00 -12.15 -13.14
C TYR A 222 0.77 -12.30 -11.82
N GLY A 223 0.32 -11.60 -10.76
CA GLY A 223 0.86 -11.72 -9.41
C GLY A 223 0.20 -12.86 -8.64
N ILE A 224 0.79 -13.23 -7.51
CA ILE A 224 0.22 -14.18 -6.56
C ILE A 224 -0.64 -13.38 -5.58
N SER A 225 -1.91 -13.75 -5.46
CA SER A 225 -2.78 -13.24 -4.38
C SER A 225 -2.41 -13.97 -3.09
N VAL A 226 -2.06 -13.26 -2.05
CA VAL A 226 -1.59 -13.80 -0.78
C VAL A 226 -2.48 -13.31 0.35
N GLY A 227 -3.01 -14.23 1.15
CA GLY A 227 -3.79 -13.89 2.35
C GLY A 227 -5.13 -13.23 2.06
N LEU A 228 -5.89 -13.68 1.04
CA LEU A 228 -7.19 -13.08 0.73
C LEU A 228 -8.13 -13.12 1.95
N GLY A 229 -8.60 -11.94 2.37
CA GLY A 229 -9.47 -11.77 3.51
C GLY A 229 -8.77 -11.89 4.87
N ALA A 230 -7.44 -11.91 4.91
CA ALA A 230 -6.68 -11.83 6.16
C ALA A 230 -6.93 -10.50 6.91
N TRP A 231 -7.37 -9.47 6.19
CA TRP A 231 -7.96 -8.25 6.74
C TRP A 231 -9.16 -7.82 5.89
N THR A 232 -9.95 -6.89 6.44
CA THR A 232 -11.07 -6.26 5.73
C THR A 232 -11.01 -4.75 5.87
N PHE A 233 -11.34 -4.07 4.79
CA PHE A 233 -11.57 -2.64 4.73
C PHE A 233 -13.04 -2.34 4.94
N GLU A 234 -13.31 -1.20 5.57
CA GLU A 234 -14.66 -0.71 5.75
C GLU A 234 -14.76 0.70 5.16
N PRO A 235 -15.84 1.01 4.42
CA PRO A 235 -16.06 2.35 3.88
C PRO A 235 -16.23 3.39 4.99
N GLY A 236 -15.78 4.61 4.74
CA GLY A 236 -15.97 5.77 5.62
C GLY A 236 -15.11 5.78 6.88
N VAL A 237 -14.18 4.85 7.07
CA VAL A 237 -13.26 4.85 8.21
C VAL A 237 -11.81 4.88 7.76
N TRP A 238 -10.98 5.60 8.52
CA TRP A 238 -9.54 5.56 8.35
C TRP A 238 -8.98 4.19 8.70
N ARG A 239 -8.03 3.75 7.89
CA ARG A 239 -7.28 2.52 8.09
C ARG A 239 -5.81 2.82 7.94
N THR A 240 -5.05 2.40 8.94
CA THR A 240 -3.60 2.40 8.88
C THR A 240 -3.12 1.10 8.23
N VAL A 241 -2.33 1.25 7.17
CA VAL A 241 -1.62 0.16 6.49
C VAL A 241 -0.14 0.36 6.72
N ALA A 242 0.56 -0.66 7.20
CA ALA A 242 2.01 -0.69 7.27
C ALA A 242 2.54 -1.98 6.62
N GLU A 243 3.49 -1.82 5.72
CA GLU A 243 4.15 -2.88 4.99
C GLU A 243 5.64 -2.86 5.30
N ARG A 244 6.14 -3.98 5.83
CA ARG A 244 7.56 -4.21 6.03
C ARG A 244 8.09 -5.17 4.98
N VAL A 245 9.13 -4.73 4.29
CA VAL A 245 9.85 -5.53 3.28
C VAL A 245 11.26 -5.77 3.79
N LYS A 246 11.66 -7.04 3.88
CA LYS A 246 13.03 -7.46 4.18
C LYS A 246 13.57 -8.36 3.07
N LEU A 247 14.57 -7.85 2.36
CA LEU A 247 15.20 -8.56 1.24
C LEU A 247 16.02 -9.76 1.72
N ASN A 248 16.14 -10.74 0.84
CA ASN A 248 17.08 -11.84 1.00
C ASN A 248 18.52 -11.37 0.76
N THR A 249 19.48 -12.13 1.26
CA THR A 249 20.88 -12.06 0.83
C THR A 249 20.98 -12.58 -0.59
N VAL A 250 21.77 -11.91 -1.44
CA VAL A 250 22.00 -12.33 -2.83
C VAL A 250 22.55 -13.76 -2.84
N GLY A 251 21.89 -14.65 -3.58
CA GLY A 251 22.23 -16.08 -3.64
C GLY A 251 21.48 -16.96 -2.64
N ASP A 252 20.87 -16.38 -1.61
CA ASP A 252 20.16 -17.13 -0.57
C ASP A 252 18.65 -16.91 -0.62
N ALA A 253 17.89 -17.93 -0.20
CA ALA A 253 16.45 -17.83 0.04
C ALA A 253 16.12 -17.47 1.51
N ASN A 254 16.86 -16.51 2.09
CA ASN A 254 16.74 -16.08 3.49
C ASN A 254 16.07 -14.70 3.64
N GLY A 255 15.25 -14.31 2.66
CA GLY A 255 14.42 -13.11 2.77
C GLY A 255 13.52 -13.21 4.00
N GLY A 256 13.26 -12.07 4.64
CA GLY A 256 12.30 -12.06 5.74
C GLY A 256 10.87 -12.25 5.23
N PRO A 257 9.93 -12.67 6.09
CA PRO A 257 8.53 -12.61 5.74
C PRO A 257 8.14 -11.16 5.43
N ILE A 258 7.33 -10.96 4.38
CA ILE A 258 6.62 -9.69 4.18
C ILE A 258 5.61 -9.61 5.32
N CYS A 259 5.76 -8.59 6.16
CA CYS A 259 4.87 -8.38 7.29
C CYS A 259 3.93 -7.21 6.97
N LEU A 260 2.64 -7.48 6.94
CA LEU A 260 1.59 -6.48 6.81
C LEU A 260 0.90 -6.29 8.15
N ILE A 261 0.90 -5.07 8.65
CA ILE A 261 0.14 -4.65 9.82
C ILE A 261 -0.97 -3.76 9.30
N ILE A 262 -2.21 -4.19 9.48
CA ILE A 262 -3.39 -3.41 9.12
C ILE A 262 -4.26 -3.31 10.34
N CYS A 263 -4.27 -2.11 10.92
CA CYS A 263 -4.99 -1.84 12.16
C CYS A 263 -6.35 -1.24 11.82
N SER A 264 -7.39 -1.70 12.54
CA SER A 264 -8.56 -0.85 12.74
C SER A 264 -8.13 0.31 13.62
N ASP A 265 -8.33 1.51 13.11
CA ASP A 265 -8.23 2.72 13.92
C ASP A 265 -9.53 2.86 14.77
N ILE A 266 -10.10 1.75 15.26
CA ILE A 266 -11.36 1.65 16.04
C ILE A 266 -11.10 0.72 17.22
#